data_AF-A0A932HL01-F1
#
_entry.id   AF-A0A932HL01-F1
#
_cell.length_a   1.000
_cell.length_b   1.000
_cell.length_c   1.000
_cell.angle_alpha   90.00
_cell.angle_beta   90.00
_cell.angle_gamma   90.00
#
_symmetry.space_group_name_H-M   'P 1'
#
loop_
_entity.id
_entity.type
_entity.pdbx_description
1 polymer ?
#
loop_
_entity_poly.entity_id
_entity_poly.type
_entity_poly.pdbx_seq_one_letter_code
_entity_poly.pdbx_strand_id
1 'polypeptide(L)'
;KEQIIDREPLLRWYAKLFREALTGQNNRKLVIVGYGFRDDWINRTIGEACRIHGLKVFVVDPEDPEKFNQRLQGYGSWQQIRTGWAGYYRWTLRDLFPRQVAAGPARIALRNLTQAVFG
;
A
#
# COMPACT_ATOMS: atom_id res chain seq x y z
N LYS A 1 0.71 -19.57 7.06
CA LYS A 1 0.76 -18.29 7.81
C LYS A 1 -0.60 -17.91 8.39
N GLU A 2 -1.70 -17.99 7.62
CA GLU A 2 -3.07 -17.78 8.17
C GLU A 2 -3.35 -18.61 9.43
N GLN A 3 -3.00 -19.89 9.43
CA GLN A 3 -3.20 -20.77 10.59
C GLN A 3 -2.43 -20.33 11.85
N ILE A 4 -1.37 -19.51 11.73
CA ILE A 4 -0.61 -18.97 12.86
C ILE A 4 -1.29 -17.69 13.37
N ILE A 5 -1.80 -16.85 12.46
CA ILE A 5 -2.54 -15.63 12.81
C ILE A 5 -3.74 -15.96 13.70
N ASP A 6 -4.46 -17.04 13.40
CA ASP A 6 -5.66 -17.41 14.15
C ASP A 6 -5.37 -18.06 15.52
N ARG A 7 -4.17 -18.62 15.70
CA ARG A 7 -3.75 -19.29 16.94
C ARG A 7 -3.11 -18.35 17.95
N GLU A 8 -2.55 -17.23 17.48
CA GLU A 8 -1.90 -16.22 18.31
C GLU A 8 -2.83 -15.02 18.54
N PRO A 9 -3.34 -14.79 19.77
CA PRO A 9 -4.32 -13.73 20.06
C PRO A 9 -3.86 -12.35 19.61
N LEU A 10 -2.56 -12.06 19.75
CA LEU A 10 -1.97 -10.79 19.33
C LEU A 10 -1.99 -10.61 17.81
N LEU A 11 -1.60 -11.65 17.05
CA LEU A 11 -1.61 -11.59 15.59
C LEU A 11 -3.04 -11.51 15.06
N ARG A 12 -3.99 -12.20 15.69
CA ARG A 12 -5.42 -12.07 15.38
C ARG A 12 -5.92 -10.65 15.62
N TRP A 13 -5.49 -10.00 16.70
CA TRP A 13 -5.84 -8.61 16.98
C TRP A 13 -5.26 -7.65 15.94
N TYR A 14 -3.97 -7.79 15.57
CA TYR A 14 -3.38 -7.01 14.47
C TYR A 14 -4.08 -7.24 13.13
N ALA A 15 -4.44 -8.49 12.83
CA ALA A 15 -5.16 -8.84 11.61
C ALA A 15 -6.54 -8.17 11.55
N LYS A 16 -7.24 -8.12 12.69
CA LYS A 16 -8.50 -7.37 12.83
C LYS A 16 -8.30 -5.88 12.58
N LEU A 17 -7.32 -5.25 13.27
CA LEU A 17 -7.03 -3.82 13.11
C LEU A 17 -6.67 -3.46 11.67
N PHE A 18 -5.88 -4.31 11.01
CA PHE A 18 -5.51 -4.12 9.62
C PHE A 18 -6.73 -4.11 8.70
N ARG A 19 -7.63 -5.09 8.86
CA ARG A 19 -8.91 -5.13 8.12
C ARG A 19 -9.73 -3.88 8.35
N GLU A 20 -9.97 -3.52 9.61
CA GLU A 20 -10.77 -2.34 9.97
C GLU A 20 -10.18 -1.03 9.42
N ALA A 21 -8.85 -0.91 9.41
CA ALA A 21 -8.17 0.26 8.83
C ALA A 21 -8.41 0.39 7.32
N LEU A 22 -8.54 -0.73 6.61
CA LEU A 22 -8.76 -0.77 5.16
C LEU A 22 -10.25 -0.72 4.77
N THR A 23 -11.14 -1.25 5.61
CA THR A 23 -12.57 -1.44 5.28
C THR A 23 -13.49 -0.45 6.01
N GLY A 24 -12.93 0.42 6.87
CA GLY A 24 -13.69 1.46 7.59
C GLY A 24 -14.36 2.48 6.67
N GLN A 25 -15.18 3.37 7.26
CA GLN A 25 -16.02 4.31 6.50
C GLN A 25 -15.25 5.19 5.49
N ASN A 26 -15.93 5.43 4.36
CA ASN A 26 -15.63 6.16 3.12
C ASN A 26 -14.24 6.75 2.86
N ASN A 27 -13.78 6.57 1.62
CA ASN A 27 -12.60 7.22 1.00
C ASN A 27 -11.27 6.91 1.70
N ARG A 28 -11.11 5.67 2.16
CA ARG A 28 -9.82 5.17 2.67
C ARG A 28 -8.77 5.18 1.57
N LYS A 29 -7.55 5.54 1.96
CA LYS A 29 -6.38 5.62 1.08
C LYS A 29 -5.24 4.85 1.74
N LEU A 30 -4.66 3.92 0.99
CA LEU A 30 -3.51 3.11 1.42
C LEU A 30 -2.28 3.57 0.62
N VAL A 31 -1.22 3.97 1.33
CA VAL A 31 0.07 4.25 0.71
C VAL A 31 0.97 3.03 0.91
N ILE A 32 1.42 2.44 -0.18
CA ILE A 32 2.32 1.28 -0.21
C ILE A 32 3.72 1.76 -0.56
N VAL A 33 4.69 1.54 0.31
CA VAL A 33 6.08 1.94 0.10
C VAL A 33 6.99 0.71 0.16
N GLY A 34 7.60 0.34 -0.97
CA GLY A 34 8.57 -0.77 -1.02
C GLY A 34 8.04 -2.15 -0.58
N TYR A 35 6.73 -2.39 -0.70
CA TYR A 35 6.11 -3.65 -0.32
C TYR A 35 6.30 -4.72 -1.41
N GLY A 36 6.75 -5.91 -1.01
CA GLY A 36 7.08 -6.99 -1.94
C GLY A 36 5.92 -7.91 -2.35
N PHE A 37 4.72 -7.76 -1.78
CA PHE A 37 3.53 -8.59 -2.06
C PHE A 37 3.70 -10.11 -1.86
N ARG A 38 4.69 -10.56 -1.08
CA ARG A 38 4.92 -11.99 -0.83
C ARG A 38 3.97 -12.62 0.20
N ASP A 39 3.01 -11.86 0.73
CA ASP A 39 2.05 -12.35 1.71
C ASP A 39 0.63 -12.35 1.14
N ASP A 40 0.16 -13.55 0.77
CA ASP A 40 -1.14 -13.72 0.12
C ASP A 40 -2.33 -13.32 0.99
N TRP A 41 -2.20 -13.41 2.32
CA TRP A 41 -3.28 -12.99 3.21
C TRP A 41 -3.41 -11.46 3.22
N ILE A 42 -2.29 -10.75 3.29
CA ILE A 42 -2.26 -9.28 3.18
C ILE A 42 -2.80 -8.87 1.81
N ASN A 43 -2.32 -9.49 0.73
CA ASN A 43 -2.74 -9.14 -0.62
C ASN A 43 -4.24 -9.36 -0.85
N ARG A 44 -4.78 -10.49 -0.37
CA ARG A 44 -6.23 -10.75 -0.41
C ARG A 44 -7.01 -9.70 0.34
N THR A 45 -6.54 -9.32 1.53
CA THR A 45 -7.21 -8.30 2.36
C THR A 45 -7.21 -6.93 1.66
N ILE A 46 -6.08 -6.52 1.07
CA ILE A 46 -6.00 -5.27 0.29
C ILE A 46 -6.90 -5.34 -0.94
N GLY A 47 -6.82 -6.44 -1.72
CA GLY A 47 -7.62 -6.62 -2.92
C GLY A 47 -9.12 -6.61 -2.63
N GLU A 48 -9.55 -7.25 -1.55
CA GLU A 48 -10.94 -7.21 -1.08
C GLU A 48 -11.36 -5.79 -0.71
N ALA A 49 -10.53 -5.05 0.03
CA ALA A 49 -10.79 -3.66 0.36
C ALA A 49 -10.89 -2.75 -0.89
N CYS A 50 -10.03 -2.94 -1.89
CA CYS A 50 -10.13 -2.24 -3.17
C CYS A 50 -11.46 -2.56 -3.88
N ARG A 51 -11.82 -3.84 -3.97
CA ARG A 51 -12.99 -4.31 -4.71
C ARG A 51 -14.32 -3.95 -4.05
N ILE A 52 -14.44 -4.13 -2.75
CA ILE A 52 -15.71 -4.00 -2.01
C ILE A 52 -15.87 -2.60 -1.41
N HIS A 53 -14.79 -2.03 -0.86
CA HIS A 53 -14.83 -0.81 -0.05
C HIS A 53 -14.30 0.42 -0.81
N GLY A 54 -13.90 0.27 -2.07
CA GLY A 54 -13.38 1.35 -2.89
C GLY A 54 -12.06 1.93 -2.36
N LEU A 55 -11.25 1.12 -1.69
CA LEU A 55 -9.93 1.54 -1.19
C LEU A 55 -9.08 2.05 -2.36
N LYS A 56 -8.52 3.26 -2.20
CA LYS A 56 -7.57 3.85 -3.14
C LYS A 56 -6.15 3.53 -2.74
N VAL A 57 -5.37 2.96 -3.64
CA VAL A 57 -3.99 2.54 -3.41
C VAL A 57 -3.04 3.50 -4.11
N PHE A 58 -2.08 4.02 -3.37
CA PHE A 58 -0.99 4.85 -3.87
C PHE A 58 0.32 4.09 -3.68
N VAL A 59 1.00 3.79 -4.79
CA VAL A 59 2.24 3.01 -4.76
C VAL A 59 3.44 3.95 -4.85
N VAL A 60 4.41 3.75 -3.96
CA VAL A 60 5.73 4.38 -4.04
C VAL A 60 6.78 3.29 -4.21
N ASP A 61 7.30 3.18 -5.42
CA ASP A 61 8.31 2.19 -5.80
C ASP A 61 9.14 2.77 -6.96
N PRO A 62 10.49 2.72 -6.90
CA PRO A 62 11.35 3.25 -7.95
C PRO A 62 11.24 2.51 -9.29
N GLU A 63 10.72 1.28 -9.26
CA GLU A 63 10.48 0.48 -10.45
C GLU A 63 9.47 1.16 -11.39
N ASP A 64 9.59 0.87 -12.68
CA ASP A 64 8.61 1.31 -13.67
C ASP A 64 7.22 0.71 -13.36
N PRO A 65 6.11 1.48 -13.47
CA PRO A 65 4.78 0.98 -13.12
C PRO A 65 4.37 -0.28 -13.89
N GLU A 66 4.80 -0.42 -15.15
CA GLU A 66 4.46 -1.59 -15.94
C GLU A 66 5.27 -2.82 -15.50
N LYS A 67 6.57 -2.63 -15.20
CA LYS A 67 7.40 -3.68 -14.60
C LYS A 67 6.88 -4.11 -13.24
N PHE A 68 6.47 -3.14 -12.41
CA PHE A 68 5.83 -3.42 -11.13
C PHE A 68 4.54 -4.20 -11.31
N ASN A 69 3.70 -3.80 -12.27
CA ASN A 69 2.45 -4.49 -12.58
C ASN A 69 2.70 -5.94 -13.02
N GLN A 70 3.68 -6.18 -13.89
CA GLN A 70 4.10 -7.53 -14.29
C GLN A 70 4.60 -8.36 -13.09
N ARG A 71 5.40 -7.76 -12.20
CA ARG A 71 5.82 -8.42 -10.96
C ARG A 71 4.63 -8.75 -10.06
N LEU A 72 3.65 -7.85 -9.98
CA LEU A 72 2.46 -8.03 -9.15
C LEU A 72 1.60 -9.21 -9.63
N GLN A 73 1.55 -9.48 -10.95
CA GLN A 73 0.80 -10.61 -11.53
C GLN A 73 1.21 -11.97 -10.98
N GLY A 74 2.42 -12.09 -10.43
CA GLY A 74 2.90 -13.30 -9.76
C GLY A 74 2.28 -13.57 -8.39
N TYR A 75 1.44 -12.67 -7.87
CA TYR A 75 0.88 -12.77 -6.52
C TYR A 75 -0.65 -12.80 -6.53
N GLY A 76 -1.24 -13.37 -5.47
CA GLY A 76 -2.69 -13.41 -5.31
C GLY A 76 -3.33 -12.01 -5.26
N SER A 77 -4.55 -11.91 -5.77
CA SER A 77 -5.38 -10.69 -5.75
C SER A 77 -4.81 -9.46 -6.47
N TRP A 78 -3.79 -9.64 -7.31
CA TRP A 78 -3.13 -8.55 -8.04
C TRP A 78 -4.09 -7.70 -8.86
N GLN A 79 -5.09 -8.31 -9.49
CA GLN A 79 -6.08 -7.62 -10.32
C GLN A 79 -6.88 -6.62 -9.48
N GLN A 80 -7.36 -7.05 -8.31
CA GLN A 80 -8.16 -6.21 -7.43
C GLN A 80 -7.32 -5.09 -6.81
N ILE A 81 -6.06 -5.37 -6.47
CA ILE A 81 -5.12 -4.34 -6.02
C ILE A 81 -4.88 -3.32 -7.15
N ARG A 82 -4.66 -3.80 -8.38
CA ARG A 82 -4.38 -2.97 -9.55
C ARG A 82 -5.57 -2.06 -9.91
N THR A 83 -6.79 -2.54 -9.78
CA THR A 83 -8.01 -1.73 -9.98
C THR A 83 -8.16 -0.63 -8.94
N GLY A 84 -7.60 -0.83 -7.74
CA GLY A 84 -7.59 0.18 -6.68
C GLY A 84 -6.52 1.27 -6.85
N TRP A 85 -5.63 1.18 -7.83
CA TRP A 85 -4.55 2.16 -8.00
C TRP A 85 -5.11 3.55 -8.32
N ALA A 86 -4.83 4.49 -7.42
CA ALA A 86 -5.15 5.91 -7.56
C ALA A 86 -3.90 6.76 -7.84
N GLY A 87 -2.69 6.24 -7.60
CA GLY A 87 -1.45 6.93 -7.91
C GLY A 87 -0.22 6.01 -7.85
N TYR A 88 0.80 6.36 -8.62
CA TYR A 88 2.10 5.67 -8.62
C TYR A 88 3.22 6.70 -8.66
N TYR A 89 4.18 6.59 -7.74
CA TYR A 89 5.29 7.51 -7.59
C TYR A 89 6.61 6.75 -7.67
N ARG A 90 7.43 7.14 -8.63
CA ARG A 90 8.74 6.53 -8.90
C ARG A 90 9.82 7.08 -7.98
N TRP A 91 9.64 6.85 -6.68
CA TRP A 91 10.55 7.33 -5.65
C TRP A 91 11.10 6.18 -4.81
N THR A 92 12.33 6.37 -4.36
CA THR A 92 12.96 5.52 -3.36
C THR A 92 12.61 6.00 -1.96
N LEU A 93 12.83 5.15 -0.95
CA LEU A 93 12.76 5.57 0.45
C LEU A 93 13.71 6.73 0.77
N ARG A 94 14.84 6.86 0.04
CA ARG A 94 15.79 7.97 0.24
C ARG A 94 15.21 9.30 -0.25
N ASP A 95 14.36 9.27 -1.28
CA ASP A 95 13.70 10.46 -1.80
C ASP A 95 12.60 10.95 -0.84
N LEU A 96 11.91 10.02 -0.17
CA LEU A 96 10.92 10.33 0.88
C LEU A 96 11.59 10.77 2.20
N PHE A 97 12.68 10.10 2.60
CA PHE A 97 13.36 10.30 3.87
C PHE A 97 14.88 10.47 3.66
N PRO A 98 15.32 11.68 3.25
CA PRO A 98 16.75 11.95 3.06
C PRO A 98 17.49 11.88 4.40
N ARG A 99 18.75 11.43 4.37
CA ARG A 99 19.61 11.21 5.57
C ARG A 99 19.91 12.47 6.37
N GLN A 100 19.75 13.63 5.75
CA GLN A 100 19.78 14.93 6.40
C GLN A 100 18.41 15.56 6.11
N VAL A 101 17.90 16.39 7.03
CA VAL A 101 16.74 17.25 6.75
C VAL A 101 17.17 18.27 5.68
N ALA A 102 17.33 17.81 4.45
CA ALA A 102 17.66 18.64 3.32
C ALA A 102 16.40 19.43 3.00
N ALA A 103 16.42 20.71 3.33
CA ALA A 103 15.42 21.65 2.86
C ALA A 103 15.31 21.53 1.32
N GLY A 104 14.07 21.42 0.82
CA GLY A 104 13.77 21.40 -0.61
C GLY A 104 13.17 20.06 -1.09
N PRO A 105 13.93 19.15 -1.71
CA PRO A 105 13.37 18.12 -2.59
C PRO A 105 12.48 17.09 -1.88
N ALA A 106 12.89 16.57 -0.73
CA ALA A 106 12.11 15.59 0.01
C ALA A 106 10.86 16.19 0.66
N ARG A 107 10.95 17.45 1.13
CA ARG A 107 9.78 18.20 1.60
C ARG A 107 8.76 18.39 0.48
N ILE A 108 9.22 18.66 -0.74
CA ILE A 108 8.36 18.78 -1.92
C ILE A 108 7.77 17.43 -2.30
N ALA A 109 8.55 16.35 -2.32
CA ALA A 109 8.07 15.00 -2.62
C ALA A 109 7.00 14.53 -1.61
N LEU A 110 7.27 14.66 -0.31
CA LEU A 110 6.31 14.37 0.75
C LEU A 110 5.08 15.27 0.62
N ARG A 111 5.23 16.58 0.41
CA ARG A 111 4.10 17.49 0.23
C ARG A 111 3.25 17.12 -0.99
N ASN A 112 3.86 16.75 -2.10
CA ASN A 112 3.16 16.34 -3.31
C ASN A 112 2.43 15.01 -3.11
N LEU A 113 3.05 14.05 -2.39
CA LEU A 113 2.38 12.82 -1.99
C LEU A 113 1.20 13.13 -1.07
N THR A 114 1.41 13.95 -0.05
CA THR A 114 0.35 14.35 0.90
C THR A 114 -0.76 15.09 0.19
N GLN A 115 -0.46 15.98 -0.75
CA GLN A 115 -1.49 16.70 -1.53
C GLN A 115 -2.26 15.76 -2.46
N ALA A 116 -1.59 14.84 -3.14
CA ALA A 116 -2.28 13.89 -4.01
C ALA A 116 -3.07 12.83 -3.23
N VAL A 117 -2.60 12.46 -2.04
CA VAL A 117 -3.26 11.49 -1.15
C VAL A 117 -4.29 12.15 -0.25
N PHE A 118 -4.20 13.41 0.15
CA PHE A 118 -5.12 14.00 1.15
C PHE A 118 -5.77 15.31 0.71
N GLY A 119 -5.38 15.88 -0.44
CA GLY A 119 -6.10 16.96 -1.10
C GLY A 119 -7.28 16.48 -1.92
#